data_AF-A0A068SP24-F1
#
_entry.id   AF-A0A068SP24-F1
#
_cell.length_a   1.000
_cell.length_b   1.000
_cell.length_c   1.000
_cell.angle_alpha   90.00
_cell.angle_beta   90.00
_cell.angle_gamma   90.00
#
_symmetry.space_group_name_H-M   'P 1'
#
loop_
_entity.id
_entity.type
_entity.pdbx_description
1 polymer ?
#
loop_
_entity_poly.entity_id
_entity_poly.type
_entity_poly.pdbx_seq_one_letter_code
_entity_poly.pdbx_strand_id
1 'polypeptide(L)'
;MRTAIAILALTLASTAATATEENAKLGRYALTAYQCFAYASNADRKTETERFFNLGLDASRKFIEALRAEKITREELSKFVPMTILWSVQGPTTDFSAGRMFEAVTTYAYAEMAEHDASGMPLPTAKWIVDKELLKSIGEEKYRKSNCELIK
;
A
#
# COMPACT_ATOMS: atom_id res chain seq x y z
N MET A 1 -20.77 -59.02 -9.37
CA MET A 1 -19.81 -58.04 -8.82
C MET A 1 -19.10 -57.33 -9.98
N ARG A 2 -19.46 -56.08 -10.27
CA ARG A 2 -18.73 -55.21 -11.21
C ARG A 2 -18.76 -53.81 -10.63
N THR A 3 -17.84 -53.55 -9.71
CA THR A 3 -17.53 -52.23 -9.20
C THR A 3 -16.58 -51.55 -10.20
N ALA A 4 -17.11 -50.64 -11.00
CA ALA A 4 -16.30 -49.71 -11.77
C ALA A 4 -15.98 -48.50 -10.87
N ILE A 5 -14.68 -48.28 -10.66
CA ILE A 5 -14.13 -47.22 -9.83
C ILE A 5 -14.25 -45.89 -10.61
N ALA A 6 -15.05 -44.96 -10.10
CA ALA A 6 -15.06 -43.58 -10.56
C ALA A 6 -14.00 -42.80 -9.77
N ILE A 7 -12.83 -42.55 -10.39
CA ILE A 7 -11.74 -41.78 -9.79
C ILE A 7 -12.03 -40.28 -9.96
N LEU A 8 -12.35 -39.67 -8.82
CA LEU A 8 -12.20 -38.29 -8.37
C LEU A 8 -11.37 -37.34 -9.28
N ALA A 9 -12.03 -36.35 -9.88
CA ALA A 9 -11.40 -35.22 -10.56
C ALA A 9 -12.10 -33.90 -10.17
N LEU A 10 -11.94 -33.43 -8.93
CA LEU A 10 -12.47 -32.12 -8.49
C LEU A 10 -11.69 -31.58 -7.27
N THR A 11 -10.49 -31.03 -7.47
CA THR A 11 -9.79 -30.26 -6.40
C THR A 11 -8.93 -29.08 -6.87
N LEU A 12 -8.96 -28.66 -8.13
CA LEU A 12 -8.06 -27.61 -8.64
C LEU A 12 -8.60 -26.17 -8.58
N ALA A 13 -9.83 -25.93 -8.09
CA ALA A 13 -10.44 -24.59 -8.14
C ALA A 13 -10.09 -23.68 -6.95
N SER A 14 -9.61 -24.23 -5.82
CA SER A 14 -9.45 -23.45 -4.58
C SER A 14 -8.15 -22.63 -4.50
N THR A 15 -7.12 -22.96 -5.29
CA THR A 15 -5.81 -22.30 -5.24
C THR A 15 -5.77 -20.98 -6.02
N ALA A 16 -6.62 -20.81 -7.03
CA ALA A 16 -6.68 -19.58 -7.81
C ALA A 16 -7.17 -18.42 -6.95
N ALA A 17 -8.28 -18.62 -6.20
CA ALA A 17 -8.90 -17.60 -5.35
C ALA A 17 -7.98 -17.10 -4.22
N THR A 18 -7.13 -17.97 -3.66
CA THR A 18 -6.19 -17.55 -2.61
C THR A 18 -5.04 -16.71 -3.17
N ALA A 19 -4.50 -17.11 -4.33
CA ALA A 19 -3.38 -16.40 -4.96
C ALA A 19 -3.80 -15.00 -5.45
N THR A 20 -5.01 -14.88 -5.99
CA THR A 20 -5.52 -13.60 -6.51
C THR A 20 -5.83 -12.61 -5.37
N GLU A 21 -6.29 -13.10 -4.20
CA GLU A 21 -6.45 -12.30 -2.99
C GLU A 21 -5.09 -11.84 -2.43
N GLU A 22 -4.11 -12.74 -2.33
CA GLU A 22 -2.76 -12.42 -1.86
C GLU A 22 -2.11 -11.34 -2.74
N ASN A 23 -2.24 -11.47 -4.06
CA ASN A 23 -1.77 -10.46 -5.01
C ASN A 23 -2.46 -9.11 -4.80
N ALA A 24 -3.77 -9.07 -4.60
CA ALA A 24 -4.49 -7.83 -4.33
C ALA A 24 -4.04 -7.15 -3.03
N LYS A 25 -3.81 -7.93 -1.97
CA LYS A 25 -3.35 -7.41 -0.67
C LYS A 25 -1.98 -6.73 -0.75
N LEU A 26 -1.12 -7.09 -1.70
CA LEU A 26 0.16 -6.42 -1.91
C LEU A 26 0.00 -4.93 -2.25
N GLY A 27 -1.05 -4.53 -2.97
CA GLY A 27 -1.34 -3.13 -3.25
C GLY A 27 -1.67 -2.33 -1.99
N ARG A 28 -2.44 -2.93 -1.07
CA ARG A 28 -2.71 -2.34 0.26
C ARG A 28 -1.44 -2.29 1.11
N TYR A 29 -0.64 -3.36 1.09
CA TYR A 29 0.58 -3.45 1.86
C TYR A 29 1.59 -2.37 1.42
N ALA A 30 1.78 -2.18 0.11
CA ALA A 30 2.64 -1.14 -0.43
C ALA A 30 2.15 0.28 -0.06
N LEU A 31 0.84 0.54 -0.11
CA LEU A 31 0.27 1.79 0.43
C LEU A 31 0.71 2.01 1.87
N THR A 32 0.47 1.04 2.76
CA THR A 32 0.75 1.19 4.18
C THR A 32 2.25 1.34 4.45
N ALA A 33 3.10 0.62 3.72
CA ALA A 33 4.54 0.77 3.81
C ALA A 33 4.99 2.18 3.40
N TYR A 34 4.49 2.72 2.28
CA TYR A 34 4.83 4.07 1.85
C TYR A 34 4.25 5.18 2.74
N GLN A 35 3.10 4.97 3.38
CA GLN A 35 2.62 5.89 4.43
C GLN A 35 3.56 5.89 5.63
N CYS A 36 3.95 4.71 6.11
CA CYS A 36 4.91 4.58 7.20
C CYS A 36 6.31 5.11 6.84
N PHE A 37 6.73 5.01 5.57
CA PHE A 37 7.91 5.70 5.05
C PHE A 37 7.81 7.21 5.28
N ALA A 38 6.69 7.84 4.89
CA ALA A 38 6.51 9.28 5.04
C ALA A 38 6.51 9.71 6.52
N TYR A 39 5.82 8.95 7.37
CA TYR A 39 5.78 9.21 8.81
C TYR A 39 7.17 9.04 9.46
N ALA A 40 7.87 7.96 9.14
CA ALA A 40 9.23 7.70 9.63
C ALA A 40 10.23 8.76 9.15
N SER A 41 10.16 9.14 7.89
CA SER A 41 10.99 10.20 7.29
C SER A 41 10.80 11.52 8.02
N ASN A 42 9.55 11.92 8.23
CA ASN A 42 9.20 13.15 8.92
C ASN A 42 9.56 13.11 10.42
N ALA A 43 9.57 11.92 11.02
CA ALA A 43 9.97 11.66 12.40
C ALA A 43 11.50 11.52 12.60
N ASP A 44 12.32 11.75 11.57
CA ASP A 44 13.78 11.51 11.57
C ASP A 44 14.22 10.06 11.86
N ARG A 45 13.34 9.07 11.60
CA ARG A 45 13.63 7.64 11.78
C ARG A 45 14.30 7.06 10.54
N LYS A 46 15.58 7.42 10.33
CA LYS A 46 16.33 7.09 9.10
C LYS A 46 16.36 5.60 8.76
N THR A 47 16.65 4.73 9.74
CA THR A 47 16.70 3.27 9.53
C THR A 47 15.35 2.71 9.07
N GLU A 48 14.26 3.20 9.67
CA GLU A 48 12.91 2.76 9.32
C GLU A 48 12.48 3.30 7.95
N THR A 49 12.95 4.48 7.58
CA THR A 49 12.68 5.09 6.26
C THR A 49 13.17 4.18 5.14
N GLU A 50 14.42 3.72 5.18
CA GLU A 50 14.95 2.80 4.17
C GLU A 50 14.20 1.46 4.16
N ARG A 51 13.89 0.92 5.35
CA ARG A 51 13.13 -0.33 5.50
C ARG A 51 11.76 -0.24 4.80
N PHE A 52 10.98 0.79 5.09
CA PHE A 52 9.65 0.97 4.49
C PHE A 52 9.68 1.26 3.00
N PHE A 53 10.70 1.99 2.52
CA PHE A 53 10.88 2.18 1.09
C PHE A 53 11.04 0.83 0.39
N ASN A 54 11.92 -0.03 0.89
CA ASN A 54 12.19 -1.33 0.30
C ASN A 54 10.97 -2.27 0.36
N LEU A 55 10.27 -2.30 1.50
CA LEU A 55 9.03 -3.08 1.65
C LEU A 55 7.93 -2.62 0.69
N GLY A 56 7.72 -1.31 0.57
CA GLY A 56 6.74 -0.76 -0.35
C GLY A 56 7.12 -0.99 -1.82
N LEU A 57 8.40 -0.87 -2.17
CA LEU A 57 8.90 -1.08 -3.53
C LEU A 57 8.75 -2.53 -3.97
N ASP A 58 9.13 -3.48 -3.13
CA ASP A 58 8.97 -4.91 -3.41
C ASP A 58 7.49 -5.28 -3.58
N ALA A 59 6.64 -4.86 -2.63
CA ALA A 59 5.21 -5.17 -2.68
C ALA A 59 4.51 -4.50 -3.88
N SER A 60 4.83 -3.25 -4.19
CA SER A 60 4.24 -2.53 -5.33
C SER A 60 4.64 -3.17 -6.66
N ARG A 61 5.91 -3.57 -6.84
CA ARG A 61 6.35 -4.31 -8.04
C ARG A 61 5.56 -5.59 -8.24
N LYS A 62 5.48 -6.43 -7.21
CA LYS A 62 4.73 -7.70 -7.25
C LYS A 62 3.25 -7.48 -7.54
N PHE A 63 2.63 -6.49 -6.90
CA PHE A 63 1.24 -6.11 -7.17
C PHE A 63 1.02 -5.68 -8.63
N ILE A 64 1.87 -4.80 -9.14
CA ILE A 64 1.76 -4.26 -10.50
C ILE A 64 1.99 -5.36 -11.55
N GLU A 65 2.96 -6.25 -11.32
CA GLU A 65 3.20 -7.41 -12.19
C GLU A 65 2.00 -8.36 -12.21
N ALA A 66 1.42 -8.67 -11.05
CA ALA A 66 0.21 -9.48 -10.96
C ALA A 66 -0.97 -8.82 -11.66
N LEU A 67 -1.15 -7.50 -11.50
CA LEU A 67 -2.18 -6.72 -12.18
C LEU A 67 -2.02 -6.77 -13.70
N ARG A 68 -0.80 -6.55 -14.21
CA ARG A 68 -0.49 -6.61 -15.66
C ARG A 68 -0.64 -8.00 -16.25
N ALA A 69 -0.39 -9.03 -15.45
CA ALA A 69 -0.59 -10.42 -15.84
C ALA A 69 -2.04 -10.91 -15.66
N GLU A 70 -2.98 -10.00 -15.34
CA GLU A 70 -4.40 -10.31 -15.10
C GLU A 70 -4.62 -11.38 -14.00
N LYS A 71 -3.71 -11.45 -13.02
CA LYS A 71 -3.75 -12.38 -11.88
C LYS A 71 -4.49 -11.84 -10.66
N ILE A 72 -5.26 -10.76 -10.86
CA ILE A 72 -6.08 -10.13 -9.81
C ILE A 72 -7.48 -9.90 -10.38
N THR A 73 -8.51 -10.45 -9.73
CA THR A 73 -9.88 -10.22 -10.16
C THR A 73 -10.35 -8.80 -9.83
N ARG A 74 -11.33 -8.30 -10.58
CA ARG A 74 -11.95 -7.00 -10.29
C ARG A 74 -12.58 -6.95 -8.89
N GLU A 75 -13.15 -8.07 -8.44
CA GLU A 75 -13.76 -8.18 -7.11
C GLU A 75 -12.69 -7.93 -6.02
N GLU A 76 -11.53 -8.58 -6.12
CA GLU A 76 -10.46 -8.42 -5.14
C GLU A 76 -9.81 -7.05 -5.21
N LEU A 77 -9.64 -6.47 -6.40
CA LEU A 77 -9.21 -5.09 -6.54
C LEU A 77 -10.15 -4.15 -5.77
N SER A 78 -11.47 -4.30 -5.95
CA SER A 78 -12.46 -3.46 -5.26
C SER A 78 -12.50 -3.68 -3.75
N LYS A 79 -12.20 -4.91 -3.29
CA LYS A 79 -12.24 -5.29 -1.87
C LYS A 79 -11.00 -4.85 -1.11
N PHE A 80 -9.82 -5.00 -1.69
CA PHE A 80 -8.55 -4.87 -0.97
C PHE A 80 -7.79 -3.59 -1.31
N VAL A 81 -7.90 -3.09 -2.54
CA VAL A 81 -7.04 -2.01 -3.06
C VAL A 81 -7.78 -0.68 -3.05
N PRO A 82 -7.24 0.38 -2.40
CA PRO A 82 -7.81 1.73 -2.51
C PRO A 82 -7.85 2.23 -3.94
N MET A 83 -8.89 3.00 -4.27
CA MET A 83 -9.01 3.64 -5.59
C MET A 83 -7.80 4.53 -5.94
N THR A 84 -7.23 5.23 -4.96
CA THR A 84 -6.00 6.04 -5.13
C THR A 84 -4.81 5.22 -5.61
N ILE A 85 -4.70 3.96 -5.19
CA ILE A 85 -3.65 3.05 -5.68
C ILE A 85 -3.95 2.64 -7.12
N LEU A 86 -5.20 2.27 -7.43
CA LEU A 86 -5.59 1.87 -8.78
C LEU A 86 -5.34 3.00 -9.81
N TRP A 87 -5.55 4.26 -9.43
CA TRP A 87 -5.30 5.40 -10.31
C TRP A 87 -3.81 5.77 -10.44
N SER A 88 -2.97 5.42 -9.47
CA SER A 88 -1.54 5.75 -9.50
C SER A 88 -0.68 4.73 -10.25
N VAL A 89 -1.11 3.47 -10.36
CA VAL A 89 -0.30 2.37 -10.95
C VAL A 89 -0.27 2.31 -12.50
N GLN A 90 -0.51 3.42 -13.19
CA GLN A 90 -0.44 3.50 -14.66
C GLN A 90 0.99 3.82 -15.12
N GLY A 91 1.36 3.38 -16.33
CA GLY A 91 2.65 3.72 -16.94
C GLY A 91 3.25 2.59 -17.76
N PRO A 92 4.37 2.85 -18.47
CA PRO A 92 4.95 1.90 -19.42
C PRO A 92 5.61 0.70 -18.74
N THR A 93 6.26 0.88 -17.59
CA THR A 93 7.04 -0.17 -16.91
C THR A 93 6.59 -0.37 -15.47
N THR A 94 6.84 -1.56 -14.90
CA THR A 94 6.51 -1.87 -13.50
C THR A 94 7.15 -0.85 -12.56
N ASP A 95 8.42 -0.52 -12.76
CA ASP A 95 9.17 0.43 -11.93
C ASP A 95 8.63 1.85 -12.03
N PHE A 96 8.23 2.29 -13.22
CA PHE A 96 7.61 3.61 -13.37
C PHE A 96 6.25 3.67 -12.66
N SER A 97 5.42 2.64 -12.82
CA SER A 97 4.14 2.52 -12.10
C SER A 97 4.36 2.48 -10.57
N ALA A 98 5.39 1.77 -10.09
CA ALA A 98 5.74 1.70 -8.67
C ALA A 98 6.21 3.07 -8.14
N GLY A 99 7.01 3.80 -8.91
CA GLY A 99 7.45 5.17 -8.59
C GLY A 99 6.28 6.15 -8.51
N ARG A 100 5.29 6.04 -9.41
CA ARG A 100 4.06 6.85 -9.34
C ARG A 100 3.20 6.52 -8.13
N MET A 101 3.12 5.24 -7.77
CA MET A 101 2.44 4.83 -6.54
C MET A 101 3.14 5.41 -5.30
N PHE A 102 4.47 5.33 -5.24
CA PHE A 102 5.26 5.93 -4.17
C PHE A 102 5.01 7.43 -4.03
N GLU A 103 5.11 8.17 -5.14
CA GLU A 103 4.87 9.62 -5.18
C GLU A 103 3.46 9.94 -4.69
N ALA A 104 2.43 9.33 -5.25
CA ALA A 104 1.04 9.61 -4.88
C ALA A 104 0.76 9.36 -3.39
N VAL A 105 1.29 8.26 -2.83
CA VAL A 105 1.06 7.91 -1.43
C VAL A 105 1.83 8.83 -0.49
N THR A 106 3.09 9.11 -0.78
CA THR A 106 3.91 9.97 0.07
C THR A 106 3.45 11.43 0.01
N THR A 107 3.10 11.96 -1.17
CA THR A 107 2.49 13.29 -1.33
C THR A 107 1.24 13.43 -0.47
N TYR A 108 0.33 12.45 -0.52
CA TYR A 108 -0.86 12.44 0.34
C TYR A 108 -0.52 12.37 1.83
N ALA A 109 0.42 11.50 2.22
CA ALA A 109 0.80 11.33 3.63
C ALA A 109 1.47 12.59 4.21
N TYR A 110 2.31 13.29 3.43
CA TYR A 110 2.89 14.56 3.84
C TYR A 110 1.83 15.66 3.93
N ALA A 111 0.90 15.74 2.96
CA ALA A 111 -0.22 16.69 3.02
C ALA A 111 -1.15 16.43 4.22
N GLU A 112 -1.38 15.18 4.61
CA GLU A 112 -2.13 14.88 5.84
C GLU A 112 -1.44 15.40 7.10
N MET A 113 -0.11 15.44 7.14
CA MET A 113 0.62 15.96 8.30
C MET A 113 0.68 17.49 8.32
N ALA A 114 0.78 18.13 7.14
CA ALA A 114 1.00 19.57 7.04
C ALA A 114 -0.29 20.38 6.81
N GLU A 115 -1.28 19.80 6.15
CA GLU A 115 -2.43 20.52 5.58
C GLU A 115 -3.76 20.11 6.19
N HIS A 116 -3.78 19.15 7.12
CA HIS A 116 -5.02 18.66 7.74
C HIS A 116 -4.97 18.79 9.27
N ASP A 117 -6.14 18.98 9.88
CA ASP A 117 -6.27 19.00 11.34
C ASP A 117 -6.38 17.58 11.93
N ALA A 118 -6.51 17.50 13.27
CA ALA A 118 -6.63 16.23 13.98
C ALA A 118 -7.90 15.42 13.61
N SER A 119 -8.91 16.05 13.00
CA SER A 119 -10.11 15.39 12.49
C SER A 119 -9.97 14.91 11.04
N GLY A 120 -8.83 15.21 10.39
CA GLY A 120 -8.58 14.91 8.98
C GLY A 120 -9.23 15.90 8.03
N MET A 121 -9.63 17.09 8.51
CA MET A 121 -10.21 18.13 7.68
C MET A 121 -9.10 19.07 7.16
N PRO A 122 -9.18 19.51 5.88
CA PRO A 122 -8.19 20.40 5.31
C PRO A 122 -8.18 21.76 6.01
N LEU A 123 -6.98 22.22 6.33
CA LEU A 123 -6.71 23.54 6.88
C LEU A 123 -6.72 24.58 5.74
N PRO A 124 -7.18 25.81 6.01
CA PRO A 124 -6.89 26.93 5.12
C PRO A 124 -5.38 27.07 4.91
N THR A 125 -4.94 27.45 3.71
CA THR A 125 -3.51 27.54 3.36
C THR A 125 -2.68 28.38 4.35
N ALA A 126 -3.26 29.46 4.89
CA ALA A 126 -2.60 30.31 5.89
C ALA A 126 -2.34 29.61 7.24
N LYS A 127 -2.90 28.42 7.45
CA LYS A 127 -2.75 27.59 8.66
C LYS A 127 -1.98 26.29 8.40
N TRP A 128 -1.43 26.11 7.20
CA TRP A 128 -0.57 24.96 6.93
C TRP A 128 0.61 24.93 7.89
N ILE A 129 0.92 23.74 8.39
CA ILE A 129 1.96 23.51 9.37
C ILE A 129 3.29 23.49 8.65
N VAL A 130 4.09 24.52 8.87
CA VAL A 130 5.46 24.65 8.31
C VAL A 130 6.55 24.53 9.38
N ASP A 131 6.16 24.49 10.66
CA ASP A 131 7.08 24.29 11.77
C ASP A 131 7.59 22.85 11.78
N LYS A 132 8.91 22.69 11.70
CA LYS A 132 9.55 21.38 11.54
C LYS A 132 9.42 20.49 12.77
N GLU A 133 9.51 21.07 13.98
CA GLU A 133 9.41 20.30 15.22
C GLU A 133 7.97 19.82 15.46
N LEU A 134 6.99 20.66 15.14
CA LEU A 134 5.58 20.28 15.15
C LEU A 134 5.30 19.20 14.12
N LEU A 135 5.76 19.35 12.88
CA LEU A 135 5.64 18.30 11.86
C LEU A 135 6.26 17.00 12.36
N LYS A 136 7.48 17.03 12.89
CA LYS A 136 8.15 15.85 13.44
C LYS A 136 7.32 15.15 14.52
N SER A 137 6.75 15.91 15.45
CA SER A 137 5.84 15.40 16.48
C SER A 137 4.59 14.72 15.88
N ILE A 138 4.00 15.32 14.84
CA ILE A 138 2.86 14.74 14.10
C ILE A 138 3.27 13.45 13.39
N GLY A 139 4.46 13.42 12.77
CA GLY A 139 5.02 12.22 12.14
C GLY A 139 5.20 11.07 13.13
N GLU A 140 5.75 11.37 14.32
CA GLU A 140 5.88 10.43 15.43
C GLU A 140 4.53 9.88 15.90
N GLU A 141 3.51 10.74 16.00
CA GLU A 141 2.16 10.33 16.38
C GLU A 141 1.53 9.41 15.33
N LYS A 142 1.56 9.81 14.05
CA LYS A 142 1.02 9.02 12.94
C LYS A 142 1.73 7.67 12.83
N TYR A 143 3.06 7.66 12.96
CA TYR A 143 3.87 6.45 12.98
C TYR A 143 3.37 5.43 14.03
N ARG A 144 3.16 5.89 15.27
CA ARG A 144 2.64 5.03 16.36
C ARG A 144 1.20 4.61 16.12
N LYS A 145 0.31 5.54 15.76
CA LYS A 145 -1.12 5.26 15.54
C LYS A 145 -1.37 4.30 14.38
N SER A 146 -0.51 4.32 13.36
CA SER A 146 -0.56 3.40 12.22
C SER A 146 0.13 2.06 12.47
N ASN A 147 0.64 1.81 13.69
CA ASN A 147 1.34 0.58 14.06
C ASN A 147 2.49 0.25 13.07
N CYS A 148 3.24 1.26 12.62
CA CYS A 148 4.26 1.07 11.59
C CYS A 148 5.33 0.03 11.98
N GLU A 149 5.63 -0.12 13.27
CA GLU A 149 6.55 -1.13 13.80
C GLU A 149 6.11 -2.58 13.53
N LEU A 150 4.82 -2.81 13.26
CA LEU A 150 4.28 -4.16 13.03
C LEU A 150 4.33 -4.60 11.57
N ILE A 151 4.60 -3.69 10.63
CA ILE A 151 4.71 -4.01 9.20
C ILE A 151 6.07 -4.70 8.97
N LYS A 152 6.05 -5.90 8.36
CA LYS A 152 7.23 -6.74 8.11
C LYS A 152 7.28 -7.22 6.68
#